data_AF-A0A6I5CSM9-F1
#
_entry.id   AF-A0A6I5CSM9-F1
#
_cell.length_a   1.000
_cell.length_b   1.000
_cell.length_c   1.000
_cell.angle_alpha   90.00
_cell.angle_beta   90.00
_cell.angle_gamma   90.00
#
_symmetry.space_group_name_H-M   'P 1'
#
loop_
_entity.id
_entity.type
_entity.pdbx_description
1 polymer ?
#
loop_
_entity_poly.entity_id
_entity_poly.type
_entity_poly.pdbx_seq_one_letter_code
_entity_poly.pdbx_strand_id
1 'polypeptide(L)'
;MTEPAQHLTTTADAYDAVAVRYADLVRDSLAGLPLDRAVLAAFADSVRAAGAGPVAELGCGPGYLTAHLRDLGLDARGIDLSPAMIGLAREAFPDLRFDVGSMDA
;
A
#
# COMPACT_ATOMS: atom_id res chain seq x y z
N MET A 1 11.81 23.80 -2.90
CA MET A 1 11.00 22.59 -3.15
C MET A 1 11.46 22.07 -4.51
N THR A 2 12.23 20.99 -4.53
CA THR A 2 12.74 20.39 -5.78
C THR A 2 11.54 19.81 -6.52
N GLU A 3 11.36 20.15 -7.80
CA GLU A 3 10.34 19.49 -8.60
C GLU A 3 10.56 17.98 -8.59
N PRO A 4 9.50 17.16 -8.44
CA PRO A 4 9.64 15.72 -8.55
C PRO A 4 10.25 15.39 -9.93
N ALA A 5 11.18 14.44 -9.94
CA ALA A 5 11.81 13.99 -11.18
C ALA A 5 10.72 13.57 -12.19
N GLN A 6 10.90 13.90 -13.47
CA GLN A 6 9.87 13.72 -14.51
C GLN A 6 9.27 12.30 -14.58
N HIS A 7 10.08 11.28 -14.26
CA HIS A 7 9.62 9.89 -14.24
C HIS A 7 8.62 9.59 -13.12
N LEU A 8 8.72 10.28 -11.97
CA LEU A 8 7.79 10.13 -10.84
C LEU A 8 6.41 10.65 -11.23
N THR A 9 6.35 11.86 -11.81
CA THR A 9 5.08 12.44 -12.30
C THR A 9 4.48 11.57 -13.40
N THR A 10 5.29 11.15 -14.39
CA THR A 10 4.81 10.29 -15.49
C THR A 10 4.22 8.98 -14.97
N THR A 11 4.83 8.38 -13.95
CA THR A 11 4.34 7.13 -13.34
C THR A 11 3.06 7.37 -12.54
N ALA A 12 3.01 8.44 -11.73
CA ALA A 12 1.82 8.79 -10.96
C ALA A 12 0.62 9.05 -11.86
N ASP A 13 0.78 9.85 -12.93
CA ASP A 13 -0.27 10.17 -13.89
C ASP A 13 -0.83 8.90 -14.57
N ALA A 14 0.04 7.95 -14.89
CA ALA A 14 -0.36 6.69 -15.52
C ALA A 14 -1.24 5.82 -14.59
N TYR A 15 -0.88 5.72 -13.30
CA TYR A 15 -1.69 5.00 -12.31
C TYR A 15 -2.98 5.75 -11.97
N ASP A 16 -2.92 7.08 -11.82
CA ASP A 16 -4.09 7.94 -11.59
C ASP A 16 -5.14 7.74 -12.69
N ALA A 17 -4.72 7.69 -13.96
CA ALA A 17 -5.61 7.52 -15.11
C ALA A 17 -6.44 6.23 -15.08
N VAL A 18 -6.00 5.20 -14.34
CA VAL A 18 -6.66 3.89 -14.26
C VAL A 18 -7.05 3.47 -12.84
N ALA A 19 -6.90 4.35 -11.85
CA ALA A 19 -6.95 3.99 -10.43
C ALA A 19 -8.20 3.20 -10.02
N VAL A 20 -9.39 3.65 -10.41
CA VAL A 20 -10.66 2.96 -10.09
C VAL A 20 -10.71 1.55 -10.69
N ARG A 21 -10.33 1.42 -11.97
CA ARG A 21 -10.33 0.12 -12.66
C ARG A 21 -9.32 -0.83 -12.06
N TYR A 22 -8.16 -0.31 -11.68
CA TYR A 22 -7.12 -1.09 -11.01
C TYR A 22 -7.58 -1.54 -9.64
N ALA A 23 -8.18 -0.65 -8.82
CA ALA A 23 -8.69 -1.00 -7.50
C ALA A 23 -9.74 -2.12 -7.57
N ASP A 24 -10.66 -2.06 -8.52
CA ASP A 24 -11.65 -3.12 -8.72
C ASP A 24 -11.01 -4.44 -9.16
N LEU A 25 -9.98 -4.39 -10.02
CA LEU A 25 -9.25 -5.58 -10.45
C LEU A 25 -8.55 -6.29 -9.29
N VAL A 26 -7.98 -5.53 -8.34
CA VAL A 26 -7.12 -6.09 -7.29
C VAL A 26 -7.80 -6.30 -5.93
N ARG A 27 -9.05 -5.85 -5.76
CA ARG A 27 -9.82 -5.84 -4.50
C ARG A 27 -9.71 -7.13 -3.67
N ASP A 28 -9.90 -8.28 -4.31
CA ASP A 28 -9.89 -9.59 -3.65
C ASP A 28 -8.72 -10.47 -4.12
N SER A 29 -7.75 -9.89 -4.82
CA SER A 29 -6.64 -10.62 -5.46
C SER A 29 -5.88 -11.51 -4.46
N LEU A 30 -5.59 -10.98 -3.27
CA LEU A 30 -4.85 -11.70 -2.23
C LEU A 30 -5.61 -12.94 -1.70
N ALA A 31 -6.95 -12.94 -1.75
CA ALA A 31 -7.74 -14.09 -1.31
C ALA A 31 -7.48 -15.35 -2.15
N GLY A 32 -7.14 -15.16 -3.43
CA GLY A 32 -6.78 -16.23 -4.39
C GLY A 32 -5.31 -16.65 -4.37
N LEU A 33 -4.47 -16.02 -3.52
CA LEU A 33 -3.02 -16.21 -3.50
C LEU A 33 -2.57 -16.81 -2.15
N PRO A 34 -2.72 -18.14 -1.95
CA PRO A 34 -2.45 -18.75 -0.66
C PRO A 34 -0.97 -18.70 -0.25
N LEU A 35 -0.04 -18.77 -1.21
CA LEU A 35 1.39 -18.68 -0.92
C LEU A 35 1.77 -17.28 -0.44
N ASP A 36 1.30 -16.25 -1.14
CA ASP A 36 1.53 -14.85 -0.80
C ASP A 36 1.02 -14.52 0.60
N ARG A 37 -0.19 -14.97 0.96
CA ARG A 37 -0.72 -14.83 2.34
C ARG A 37 0.16 -15.53 3.38
N ALA A 38 0.68 -16.71 3.08
CA ALA A 38 1.57 -17.42 4.00
C ALA A 38 2.90 -16.67 4.20
N VAL A 39 3.46 -16.09 3.14
CA VAL A 39 4.67 -15.25 3.22
C VAL A 39 4.41 -14.01 4.06
N LEU A 40 3.27 -13.34 3.86
CA LEU A 40 2.89 -12.15 4.64
C LEU A 40 2.65 -12.47 6.12
N ALA A 41 2.05 -13.63 6.43
CA ALA A 41 1.90 -14.10 7.80
C ALA A 41 3.27 -14.37 8.46
N ALA A 42 4.18 -15.04 7.76
CA ALA A 42 5.53 -15.27 8.26
C ALA A 42 6.33 -13.95 8.45
N PHE A 43 6.12 -12.98 7.57
CA PHE A 43 6.67 -11.63 7.73
C PHE A 43 6.12 -10.95 9.00
N ALA A 44 4.80 -11.02 9.23
CA ALA A 44 4.19 -10.47 10.43
C ALA A 44 4.74 -11.10 11.71
N ASP A 45 4.92 -12.41 11.74
CA ASP A 45 5.54 -13.12 12.86
C ASP A 45 6.98 -12.66 13.10
N SER A 46 7.74 -12.46 12.03
CA SER A 46 9.12 -11.95 12.09
C SER A 46 9.20 -10.53 12.66
N VAL A 47 8.30 -9.63 12.24
CA VAL A 47 8.22 -8.25 12.76
C VAL A 47 7.87 -8.25 14.25
N ARG A 48 6.93 -9.09 14.68
CA ARG A 48 6.57 -9.20 16.10
C ARG A 48 7.71 -9.76 16.93
N ALA A 49 8.41 -10.80 16.44
CA ALA A 49 9.59 -11.35 17.10
C ALA A 49 10.72 -10.31 17.23
N ALA A 50 10.81 -9.36 16.30
CA ALA A 50 11.76 -8.25 16.33
C ALA A 50 11.33 -7.05 17.18
N GLY A 51 10.23 -7.13 17.93
CA GLY A 51 9.76 -6.08 18.84
C GLY A 51 8.57 -5.25 18.32
N ALA A 52 7.90 -5.70 17.25
CA ALA A 52 6.65 -5.12 16.72
C ALA A 52 6.76 -3.63 16.34
N GLY A 53 7.85 -3.27 15.64
CA GLY A 53 8.03 -1.92 15.10
C GLY A 53 7.06 -1.56 13.97
N PRO A 54 7.01 -0.28 13.58
CA PRO A 54 6.13 0.20 12.51
C PRO A 54 6.52 -0.41 11.16
N VAL A 55 5.52 -0.67 10.32
CA VAL A 55 5.66 -1.26 8.98
C VAL A 55 5.17 -0.27 7.92
N ALA A 56 5.94 -0.12 6.84
CA ALA A 56 5.54 0.67 5.68
C ALA A 56 5.40 -0.23 4.45
N GLU A 57 4.28 -0.11 3.75
CA GLU A 57 4.09 -0.65 2.40
C GLU A 57 4.34 0.46 1.38
N LEU A 58 5.29 0.26 0.47
CA LEU A 58 5.66 1.25 -0.55
C LEU A 58 5.08 0.80 -1.91
N GLY A 59 4.30 1.68 -2.54
CA GLY A 59 3.43 1.31 -3.67
C GLY A 59 2.16 0.60 -3.21
N CYS A 60 1.50 1.12 -2.16
CA CYS A 60 0.37 0.44 -1.52
C CYS A 60 -0.92 0.43 -2.36
N GLY A 61 -0.99 1.22 -3.44
CA GLY A 61 -2.16 1.38 -4.28
C GLY A 61 -3.41 1.71 -3.47
N PRO A 62 -4.54 1.02 -3.68
CA PRO A 62 -5.81 1.25 -2.97
C PRO A 62 -5.80 0.70 -1.52
N GLY A 63 -4.67 0.23 -0.99
CA GLY A 63 -4.49 -0.06 0.44
C GLY A 63 -4.94 -1.45 0.91
N TYR A 64 -5.35 -2.36 0.01
CA TYR A 64 -5.84 -3.70 0.41
C TYR A 64 -4.79 -4.53 1.15
N LEU A 65 -3.53 -4.51 0.71
CA LEU A 65 -2.45 -5.22 1.39
C LEU A 65 -2.09 -4.52 2.71
N THR A 66 -2.11 -3.20 2.78
CA THR A 66 -1.89 -2.45 4.04
C THR A 66 -2.94 -2.85 5.08
N ALA A 67 -4.20 -2.96 4.67
CA ALA A 67 -5.28 -3.44 5.52
C ALA A 67 -5.07 -4.88 5.96
N HIS A 68 -4.60 -5.76 5.07
CA HIS A 68 -4.24 -7.13 5.43
C HIS A 68 -3.09 -7.19 6.46
N LEU A 69 -2.06 -6.35 6.34
CA LEU A 69 -0.98 -6.26 7.31
C LEU A 69 -1.50 -5.79 8.69
N ARG A 70 -2.46 -4.85 8.72
CA ARG A 70 -3.15 -4.47 9.96
C ARG A 70 -3.95 -5.62 10.55
N ASP A 71 -4.67 -6.39 9.73
CA ASP A 71 -5.43 -7.57 10.17
C ASP A 71 -4.51 -8.66 10.73
N LEU A 72 -3.28 -8.74 10.22
CA LEU A 72 -2.16 -9.49 10.82
C LEU A 72 -1.56 -8.78 12.04
N GLY A 73 -2.22 -7.79 12.64
CA GLY A 73 -1.80 -7.15 13.89
C GLY A 73 -0.51 -6.32 13.80
N LEU A 74 -0.13 -5.85 12.61
CA LEU A 74 1.01 -4.95 12.44
C LEU A 74 0.56 -3.47 12.48
N ASP A 75 1.43 -2.60 12.99
CA ASP A 75 1.27 -1.15 12.89
C ASP A 75 1.69 -0.68 11.49
N ALA A 76 0.81 -0.89 10.50
CA ALA A 76 1.09 -0.66 9.09
C ALA A 76 0.64 0.73 8.61
N ARG A 77 1.41 1.32 7.70
CA ARG A 77 1.02 2.47 6.88
C ARG A 77 1.33 2.22 5.40
N GLY A 78 0.53 2.79 4.51
CA GLY A 78 0.76 2.71 3.07
C GLY A 78 1.32 4.02 2.51
N ILE A 79 2.23 3.92 1.55
CA ILE A 79 2.76 5.06 0.79
C ILE A 79 2.62 4.73 -0.69
N ASP A 80 2.09 5.66 -1.48
CA ASP A 80 1.97 5.50 -2.93
C ASP A 80 2.26 6.82 -3.65
N LEU A 81 2.77 6.74 -4.87
CA LEU A 81 3.03 7.90 -5.72
C LEU A 81 1.73 8.54 -6.22
N SER A 82 0.68 7.73 -6.40
CA SER A 82 -0.60 8.13 -7.00
C SER A 82 -1.52 8.77 -5.96
N PRO A 83 -1.85 10.06 -6.08
CA PRO A 83 -2.86 10.70 -5.25
C PRO A 83 -4.23 10.04 -5.36
N ALA A 84 -4.61 9.54 -6.55
CA ALA A 84 -5.88 8.86 -6.75
C ALA A 84 -5.95 7.53 -5.97
N MET A 85 -4.88 6.74 -5.97
CA MET A 85 -4.78 5.51 -5.17
C MET A 85 -4.89 5.78 -3.68
N ILE A 86 -4.16 6.79 -3.17
CA ILE A 86 -4.25 7.19 -1.76
C ILE A 86 -5.65 7.69 -1.40
N GLY A 87 -6.34 8.38 -2.31
CA GLY A 87 -7.75 8.75 -2.15
C GLY A 87 -8.64 7.54 -1.92
N LEU A 88 -8.55 6.52 -2.79
CA LEU A 88 -9.31 5.28 -2.67
C LEU A 88 -8.95 4.50 -1.39
N ALA A 89 -7.68 4.46 -1.03
CA ALA A 89 -7.22 3.78 0.19
C ALA A 89 -7.80 4.40 1.46
N ARG A 90 -7.79 5.73 1.56
CA ARG A 90 -8.35 6.48 2.70
C ARG A 90 -9.88 6.36 2.77
N GLU A 91 -10.56 6.27 1.63
CA GLU A 91 -12.01 6.04 1.58
C GLU A 91 -12.36 4.63 2.06
N ALA A 92 -11.64 3.61 1.59
CA ALA A 92 -11.90 2.22 1.93
C ALA A 92 -11.50 1.87 3.38
N PHE A 93 -10.43 2.50 3.89
CA PHE A 93 -9.84 2.18 5.19
C PHE A 93 -9.54 3.46 5.99
N PRO A 94 -10.58 4.16 6.50
CA PRO A 94 -10.41 5.45 7.17
C PRO A 94 -9.59 5.40 8.47
N ASP A 95 -9.46 4.22 9.08
CA ASP A 95 -8.69 4.01 10.31
C ASP A 95 -7.18 3.77 10.07
N LEU A 96 -6.75 3.65 8.80
CA LEU A 96 -5.35 3.41 8.42
C LEU A 96 -4.66 4.69 7.94
N ARG A 97 -3.33 4.71 8.08
CA ARG A 97 -2.49 5.83 7.64
C ARG A 97 -1.99 5.59 6.22
N PHE A 98 -2.23 6.56 5.35
CA PHE A 98 -1.80 6.55 3.96
C PHE A 98 -1.24 7.90 3.56
N ASP A 99 -0.11 7.92 2.86
CA ASP A 99 0.58 9.14 2.44
C ASP A 99 0.94 9.08 0.95
N VAL A 100 0.88 10.23 0.28
CA VAL A 100 1.44 10.37 -1.07
C VAL A 100 2.95 10.55 -0.95
N GLY A 101 3.74 9.70 -1.59
CA GLY A 101 5.20 9.76 -1.48
C GLY A 101 5.95 8.90 -2.50
N SER A 102 7.24 9.19 -2.67
CA SER A 102 8.18 8.42 -3.48
C SER A 102 9.13 7.63 -2.58
N MET A 103 9.77 6.59 -3.14
CA MET A 103 10.86 5.85 -2.50
C MET A 103 12.22 6.57 -2.62
N ASP A 104 12.29 7.66 -3.40
CA ASP A 104 13.53 8.42 -3.65
C ASP A 104 13.92 9.37 -2.50
N ALA A 105 13.32 9.23 -1.32
CA ALA A 105 13.52 10.09 -0.16
C ALA A 105 13.99 9.29 1.06
#